data_AF-A0A2E6X8D1-F1
#
_entry.id   AF-A0A2E6X8D1-F1
#
_cell.length_a   1.000
_cell.length_b   1.000
_cell.length_c   1.000
_cell.angle_alpha   90.00
_cell.angle_beta   90.00
_cell.angle_gamma   90.00
#
_symmetry.space_group_name_H-M   'P 1'
#
loop_
_entity.id
_entity.type
_entity.pdbx_description
1 polymer ?
#
loop_
_entity_poly.entity_id
_entity_poly.type
_entity_poly.pdbx_seq_one_letter_code
_entity_poly.pdbx_strand_id
1 'polypeptide(L)'
;MTIDFVWQRCVDGYAVVKNKNEGVHYIVPKTGRAECFRPFDIHSAILCIFSEKTNVSGYVDFANKFGLLNHEAAPELLSQFELQSYEFRTMLELYNRGNLNAVAANFNKLKGRDIFLQFNTAHDPPTLCYSATNLLQAMWLQFGEMIIHEEKQEMCALCNEWFAVGPTTNRRRRRFNAKRSFCCDAHAKRYEYINRKNT
;
A
#
# COMPACT_ATOMS: atom_id res chain seq x y z
N MET A 1 -8.65 -7.37 -11.60
CA MET A 1 -7.66 -8.43 -11.91
C MET A 1 -6.86 -8.69 -10.63
N THR A 2 -6.30 -9.88 -10.36
CA THR A 2 -5.51 -10.08 -9.12
C THR A 2 -4.04 -9.76 -9.38
N ILE A 3 -3.41 -9.03 -8.46
CA ILE A 3 -1.96 -8.79 -8.48
C ILE A 3 -1.30 -10.06 -7.93
N ASP A 4 -0.65 -10.84 -8.79
CA ASP A 4 0.12 -12.01 -8.36
C ASP A 4 1.54 -11.59 -8.04
N PHE A 5 1.79 -11.36 -6.74
CA PHE A 5 3.03 -10.78 -6.26
C PHE A 5 3.52 -11.50 -5.01
N VAL A 6 4.62 -12.23 -5.18
CA VAL A 6 5.41 -12.81 -4.10
C VAL A 6 6.60 -11.88 -3.85
N TRP A 7 6.87 -11.58 -2.59
CA TRP A 7 7.91 -10.65 -2.20
C TRP A 7 8.74 -11.20 -1.04
N GLN A 8 9.99 -10.78 -0.95
CA GLN A 8 10.82 -11.09 0.20
C GLN A 8 10.97 -9.89 1.14
N ARG A 9 10.99 -10.20 2.44
CA ARG A 9 11.36 -9.23 3.49
C ARG A 9 12.34 -9.83 4.48
N CYS A 10 13.16 -8.98 5.10
CA CYS A 10 14.06 -9.38 6.17
C CYS A 10 13.28 -9.76 7.43
N VAL A 11 13.47 -10.99 7.92
CA VAL A 11 12.80 -11.52 9.12
C VAL A 11 13.17 -10.72 10.37
N ASP A 12 14.41 -10.23 10.42
CA ASP A 12 14.94 -9.45 11.53
C ASP A 12 14.60 -7.95 11.42
N GLY A 13 13.96 -7.54 10.32
CA GLY A 13 13.61 -6.17 10.00
C GLY A 13 14.76 -5.35 9.42
N TYR A 14 14.58 -4.04 9.46
CA TYR A 14 15.39 -3.06 8.76
C TYR A 14 15.91 -1.98 9.73
N ALA A 15 17.01 -1.34 9.34
CA ALA A 15 17.61 -0.24 10.10
C ALA A 15 18.04 0.89 9.16
N VAL A 16 18.14 2.09 9.70
CA VAL A 16 18.70 3.23 8.97
C VAL A 16 20.19 3.34 9.25
N VAL A 17 20.98 3.33 8.18
CA VAL A 17 22.43 3.52 8.24
C VAL A 17 22.79 4.81 7.50
N LYS A 18 23.70 5.59 8.09
CA LYS A 18 24.24 6.80 7.48
C LYS A 18 25.55 6.47 6.79
N ASN A 19 25.65 6.75 5.49
CA ASN A 19 26.92 6.71 4.78
C ASN A 19 27.78 7.89 5.26
N LYS A 20 28.92 7.59 5.88
CA LYS A 20 29.82 8.60 6.47
C LYS A 20 30.38 9.57 5.44
N ASN A 21 30.55 9.12 4.19
CA ASN A 21 31.22 9.91 3.15
C ASN A 21 30.26 10.91 2.47
N GLU A 22 28.98 10.59 2.41
CA GLU A 22 28.01 11.33 1.60
C GLU A 22 26.92 12.00 2.46
N GLY A 23 26.82 11.63 3.75
CA GLY A 23 25.74 12.09 4.62
C GLY A 23 24.37 11.51 4.27
N VAL A 24 24.32 10.58 3.31
CA VAL A 24 23.11 9.94 2.80
C VAL A 24 22.65 8.83 3.74
N HIS A 25 21.33 8.73 3.93
CA HIS A 25 20.70 7.71 4.76
C HIS A 25 20.09 6.61 3.90
N TYR A 26 20.33 5.36 4.31
CA TYR A 26 19.81 4.17 3.66
C TYR A 26 18.97 3.35 4.63
N ILE A 27 17.92 2.73 4.14
CA ILE A 27 17.22 1.64 4.83
C ILE A 27 17.85 0.33 4.34
N VAL A 28 18.38 -0.45 5.29
CA VAL A 28 19.09 -1.70 5.00
C VAL A 28 18.50 -2.85 5.82
N PRO A 29 18.50 -4.08 5.30
CA PRO A 29 18.11 -5.24 6.09
C PRO A 29 19.12 -5.44 7.24
N LYS A 30 18.63 -5.76 8.44
CA LYS A 30 19.48 -6.00 9.62
C LYS A 30 20.31 -7.27 9.49
N THR A 31 19.81 -8.26 8.75
CA THR A 31 20.49 -9.53 8.48
C THR A 31 20.22 -9.95 7.03
N GLY A 32 20.89 -11.00 6.55
CA GLY A 32 20.60 -11.61 5.25
C GLY A 32 19.42 -12.61 5.28
N ARG A 33 18.71 -12.76 6.41
CA ARG A 33 17.63 -13.73 6.53
C ARG A 33 16.33 -13.14 5.98
N ALA A 34 15.87 -13.69 4.87
CA ALA A 34 14.64 -13.27 4.22
C ALA A 34 13.56 -14.36 4.26
N GLU A 35 12.30 -13.94 4.27
CA GLU A 35 11.14 -14.82 4.07
C GLU A 35 10.34 -14.35 2.85
N CYS A 36 9.83 -15.29 2.06
CA CYS A 36 8.88 -15.02 1.00
C CYS A 36 7.47 -14.93 1.58
N PHE A 37 6.71 -13.93 1.16
CA PHE A 37 5.30 -13.78 1.53
C PHE A 37 4.51 -13.06 0.43
N ARG A 38 3.18 -13.10 0.52
CA ARG A 38 2.26 -12.45 -0.42
C ARG A 38 1.60 -11.26 0.28
N PRO A 39 2.18 -10.06 0.17
CA PRO A 39 1.74 -8.93 0.99
C PRO A 39 0.29 -8.52 0.69
N PHE A 40 -0.17 -8.67 -0.55
CA PHE A 40 -1.53 -8.31 -0.98
C PHE A 40 -2.59 -9.34 -0.57
N ASP A 41 -2.21 -10.56 -0.20
CA ASP A 41 -3.14 -11.55 0.36
C ASP A 41 -3.56 -11.17 1.79
N ILE A 42 -2.69 -10.45 2.50
CA ILE A 42 -2.88 -10.04 3.89
C ILE A 42 -3.38 -8.59 3.98
N HIS A 43 -2.87 -7.72 3.11
CA HIS A 43 -3.13 -6.29 3.14
C HIS A 43 -3.63 -5.77 1.79
N SER A 44 -4.91 -5.41 1.72
CA SER A 44 -5.55 -4.93 0.49
C SER A 44 -5.28 -3.46 0.15
N ALA A 45 -4.48 -2.74 0.94
CA ALA A 45 -4.31 -1.28 0.82
C ALA A 45 -2.91 -0.79 1.25
N ILE A 46 -1.88 -1.53 0.84
CA ILE A 46 -0.47 -1.25 1.18
C ILE A 46 -0.04 0.15 0.75
N LEU A 47 -0.46 0.56 -0.45
CA LEU A 47 -0.34 1.93 -0.97
C LEU A 47 -0.73 2.98 0.07
N CYS A 48 -1.92 2.84 0.66
CA CYS A 48 -2.45 3.80 1.63
C CYS A 48 -1.59 3.80 2.90
N ILE A 49 -1.26 2.62 3.42
CA ILE A 49 -0.37 2.47 4.58
C ILE A 49 0.98 3.16 4.34
N PHE A 50 1.53 3.03 3.12
CA PHE A 50 2.80 3.64 2.75
C PHE A 50 2.69 5.17 2.64
N SER A 51 1.65 5.68 1.98
CA SER A 51 1.44 7.13 1.76
C SER A 51 1.26 7.94 3.05
N GLU A 52 0.82 7.29 4.13
CA GLU A 52 0.70 7.89 5.47
C GLU A 52 2.05 8.10 6.15
N LYS A 53 3.12 7.45 5.67
CA LYS A 53 4.45 7.59 6.26
C LYS A 53 5.08 8.91 5.84
N THR A 54 5.49 9.69 6.83
CA THR A 54 6.01 11.07 6.65
C THR A 54 7.38 11.28 7.28
N ASN A 55 7.92 10.27 7.97
CA ASN A 55 9.16 10.37 8.72
C ASN A 55 9.90 9.04 8.71
N VAL A 56 11.18 9.11 9.12
CA VAL A 56 12.12 8.00 9.12
C VAL A 56 11.59 6.77 9.86
N SER A 57 11.01 6.95 11.06
CA SER A 57 10.45 5.85 11.84
C SER A 57 9.32 5.16 11.08
N GLY A 58 8.41 5.94 10.49
CA GLY A 58 7.30 5.41 9.71
C GLY A 58 7.75 4.62 8.48
N TYR A 59 8.83 5.02 7.81
CA TYR A 59 9.40 4.27 6.69
C TYR A 59 10.08 2.98 7.14
N VAL A 60 10.78 3.00 8.28
CA VAL A 60 11.37 1.78 8.87
C VAL A 60 10.27 0.82 9.31
N ASP A 61 9.20 1.31 9.93
CA ASP A 61 8.04 0.49 10.32
C ASP A 61 7.36 -0.13 9.09
N PHE A 62 7.24 0.64 8.01
CA PHE A 62 6.76 0.12 6.74
C PHE A 62 7.68 -0.98 6.19
N ALA A 63 8.99 -0.74 6.15
CA ALA A 63 9.96 -1.73 5.67
C ALA A 63 9.96 -3.00 6.52
N ASN A 64 9.87 -2.88 7.86
CA ASN A 64 9.73 -4.02 8.76
C ASN A 64 8.48 -4.85 8.44
N LYS A 65 7.40 -4.20 8.04
CA LYS A 65 6.14 -4.87 7.71
C LYS A 65 6.16 -5.48 6.31
N PHE A 66 6.66 -4.77 5.30
CA PHE A 66 6.46 -5.14 3.90
C PHE A 66 7.74 -5.42 3.10
N GLY A 67 8.92 -5.13 3.64
CA GLY A 67 10.17 -5.15 2.92
C GLY A 67 10.51 -3.81 2.26
N LEU A 68 11.60 -3.80 1.49
CA LEU A 68 12.03 -2.63 0.73
C LEU A 68 11.18 -2.41 -0.53
N LEU A 69 11.34 -1.27 -1.20
CA LEU A 69 10.45 -0.87 -2.30
C LEU A 69 10.82 -1.51 -3.65
N ASN A 70 12.10 -1.60 -3.97
CA ASN A 70 12.64 -1.96 -5.28
C ASN A 70 13.44 -3.26 -5.27
N HIS A 71 14.15 -3.54 -4.18
CA HIS A 71 15.06 -4.67 -4.12
C HIS A 71 15.01 -5.35 -2.75
N GLU A 72 14.90 -6.67 -2.74
CA GLU A 72 14.68 -7.47 -1.52
C GLU A 72 15.82 -7.37 -0.50
N ALA A 73 17.08 -7.36 -0.98
CA ALA A 73 18.28 -7.37 -0.13
C ALA A 73 19.23 -6.16 -0.29
N ALA A 74 19.04 -5.28 -1.27
CA ALA A 74 19.97 -4.18 -1.52
C ALA A 74 19.59 -2.94 -0.68
N PRO A 75 20.56 -2.17 -0.16
CA PRO A 75 20.29 -0.89 0.49
C PRO A 75 19.45 0.04 -0.37
N GLU A 76 18.43 0.65 0.22
CA GLU A 76 17.60 1.65 -0.47
C GLU A 76 17.73 3.02 0.16
N LEU A 77 17.72 4.05 -0.68
CA LEU A 77 17.81 5.43 -0.23
C LEU A 77 16.56 5.81 0.57
N LEU A 78 16.76 6.41 1.74
CA LEU A 78 15.65 6.93 2.55
C LEU A 78 14.86 8.01 1.77
N SER A 79 15.56 8.84 0.99
CA SER A 79 14.94 9.84 0.12
C SER A 79 14.02 9.24 -0.95
N GLN A 80 14.26 7.99 -1.34
CA GLN A 80 13.36 7.29 -2.26
C GLN A 80 12.05 6.92 -1.59
N PHE A 81 12.07 6.49 -0.33
CA PHE A 81 10.86 6.27 0.46
C PHE A 81 10.05 7.55 0.62
N GLU A 82 10.74 8.66 0.92
CA GLU A 82 10.11 9.99 1.04
C GLU A 82 9.43 10.43 -0.25
N LEU A 83 10.16 10.36 -1.37
CA LEU A 83 9.66 10.74 -2.67
C LEU A 83 8.45 9.89 -3.08
N GLN A 84 8.55 8.57 -2.97
CA GLN A 84 7.47 7.68 -3.39
C GLN A 84 6.23 7.80 -2.48
N SER A 85 6.40 7.94 -1.16
CA SER A 85 5.28 8.20 -0.25
C SER A 85 4.56 9.51 -0.59
N TYR A 86 5.32 10.58 -0.87
CA TYR A 86 4.77 11.86 -1.29
C TYR A 86 4.00 11.76 -2.61
N GLU A 87 4.56 11.05 -3.61
CA GLU A 87 3.89 10.82 -4.89
C GLU A 87 2.57 10.08 -4.69
N PHE A 88 2.53 8.99 -3.93
CA PHE A 88 1.30 8.26 -3.66
C PHE A 88 0.27 9.11 -2.92
N ARG A 89 0.68 9.90 -1.92
CA ARG A 89 -0.22 10.81 -1.21
C ARG A 89 -0.85 11.82 -2.16
N THR A 90 -0.03 12.43 -3.01
CA THR A 90 -0.49 13.40 -4.02
C THR A 90 -1.49 12.75 -4.98
N MET A 91 -1.20 11.54 -5.45
CA MET A 91 -2.08 10.79 -6.36
C MET A 91 -3.41 10.41 -5.71
N LEU A 92 -3.38 9.93 -4.47
CA LEU A 92 -4.56 9.63 -3.67
C LEU A 92 -5.42 10.88 -3.42
N GLU A 93 -4.80 12.03 -3.13
CA GLU A 93 -5.52 13.29 -2.96
C GLU A 93 -6.22 13.75 -4.25
N LEU A 94 -5.52 13.69 -5.39
CA LEU A 94 -6.10 14.02 -6.70
C LEU A 94 -7.28 13.09 -7.04
N TYR A 95 -7.12 11.79 -6.81
CA TYR A 95 -8.16 10.80 -7.03
C TYR A 95 -9.36 11.03 -6.12
N ASN A 96 -9.14 11.28 -4.83
CA ASN A 96 -10.20 11.53 -3.86
C ASN A 96 -10.99 12.82 -4.16
N ARG A 97 -10.37 13.82 -4.79
CA ARG A 97 -11.02 15.04 -5.28
C ARG A 97 -11.74 14.86 -6.63
N GLY A 98 -11.66 13.68 -7.24
CA GLY A 98 -12.28 13.40 -8.55
C GLY A 98 -11.52 14.01 -9.74
N ASN A 99 -10.27 14.44 -9.56
CA ASN A 99 -9.47 15.04 -10.64
C ASN A 99 -8.75 13.96 -11.47
N LEU A 100 -9.53 13.14 -12.19
CA LEU A 100 -9.00 12.01 -12.95
C LEU A 100 -8.04 12.42 -14.08
N ASN A 101 -8.22 13.60 -14.66
CA ASN A 101 -7.31 14.12 -15.69
C ASN A 101 -5.90 14.38 -15.11
N ALA A 102 -5.83 14.99 -13.92
CA ALA A 102 -4.54 15.19 -13.25
C ALA A 102 -3.94 13.86 -12.79
N VAL A 103 -4.76 12.92 -12.31
CA VAL A 103 -4.31 11.56 -11.98
C VAL A 103 -3.68 10.91 -13.22
N ALA A 104 -4.38 10.85 -14.35
CA ALA A 104 -3.86 10.24 -15.58
C ALA A 104 -2.57 10.94 -16.05
N ALA A 105 -2.55 12.28 -16.05
CA ALA A 105 -1.38 13.06 -16.47
C ALA A 105 -0.16 12.82 -15.57
N ASN A 106 -0.34 12.66 -14.26
CA ASN A 106 0.76 12.36 -13.35
C ASN A 106 1.17 10.89 -13.46
N PHE A 107 0.21 9.97 -13.48
CA PHE A 107 0.47 8.53 -13.58
C PHE A 107 1.32 8.20 -14.81
N ASN A 108 0.97 8.78 -15.97
CA ASN A 108 1.64 8.52 -17.24
C ASN A 108 3.04 9.18 -17.36
N LYS A 109 3.38 10.14 -16.50
CA LYS A 109 4.73 10.76 -16.48
C LYS A 109 5.75 9.92 -15.74
N LEU A 110 5.30 8.99 -14.92
CA LEU A 110 6.15 8.24 -14.02
C LEU A 110 6.90 7.16 -14.83
N LYS A 111 8.24 7.17 -14.77
CA LYS A 111 9.11 6.24 -15.51
C LYS A 111 9.40 4.99 -14.67
N GLY A 112 9.86 3.92 -15.32
CA GLY A 112 10.43 2.73 -14.64
C GLY A 112 9.40 1.78 -14.02
N ARG A 113 8.19 1.72 -14.59
CA ARG A 113 7.11 0.83 -14.14
C ARG A 113 6.85 -0.23 -15.19
N ASP A 114 7.80 -1.13 -15.31
CA ASP A 114 7.62 -2.30 -16.16
C ASP A 114 6.61 -3.22 -15.45
N ILE A 115 5.38 -3.18 -15.94
CA ILE A 115 4.30 -4.08 -15.53
C ILE A 115 4.27 -5.20 -16.57
N PHE A 116 4.33 -6.44 -16.09
CA PHE A 116 4.27 -7.60 -16.95
C PHE A 116 2.85 -8.19 -16.94
N LEU A 117 2.38 -8.59 -18.11
CA LEU A 117 1.20 -9.43 -18.25
C LEU A 117 1.66 -10.88 -18.26
N GLN A 118 1.09 -11.71 -17.39
CA GLN A 118 1.41 -13.14 -17.32
C GLN A 118 0.15 -13.99 -17.16
N PHE A 119 0.24 -15.27 -17.51
CA PHE A 119 -0.81 -16.23 -17.19
C PHE A 119 -0.53 -16.87 -15.84
N ASN A 120 -1.48 -16.78 -14.92
CA ASN A 120 -1.50 -17.59 -13.72
C ASN A 120 -2.04 -18.98 -14.05
N THR A 121 -1.16 -19.97 -14.07
CA THR A 121 -1.46 -21.37 -14.38
C THR A 121 -1.88 -22.19 -13.16
N ALA A 122 -1.92 -21.59 -11.97
CA ALA A 122 -2.46 -22.24 -10.77
C ALA A 122 -3.99 -22.38 -10.81
N HIS A 123 -4.66 -21.65 -11.72
CA HIS A 123 -6.08 -21.78 -12.01
C HIS A 123 -6.31 -22.59 -13.30
N ASP A 124 -7.41 -23.33 -13.35
CA ASP A 124 -7.91 -24.01 -14.55
C ASP A 124 -9.34 -23.50 -14.87
N PRO A 125 -9.54 -22.74 -15.98
CA PRO A 125 -8.54 -22.37 -16.98
C PRO A 125 -7.53 -21.33 -16.45
N PRO A 126 -6.33 -21.21 -17.07
CA PRO A 126 -5.37 -20.17 -16.74
C PRO A 126 -5.99 -18.77 -16.83
N THR A 127 -5.65 -17.91 -15.88
CA THR A 127 -6.17 -16.54 -15.82
C THR A 127 -5.08 -15.51 -16.10
N LEU A 128 -5.39 -14.44 -16.82
CA LEU A 128 -4.46 -13.32 -17.01
C LEU A 128 -4.30 -12.54 -15.69
N CYS A 129 -3.05 -12.28 -15.29
CA CYS A 129 -2.73 -11.45 -14.14
C CYS A 129 -1.62 -10.44 -14.44
N TYR A 130 -1.61 -9.36 -13.65
CA TYR A 130 -0.50 -8.41 -13.62
C TYR A 130 0.58 -8.94 -12.68
N SER A 131 1.83 -8.78 -13.09
CA SER A 131 3.01 -9.09 -12.31
C SER A 131 3.87 -7.85 -12.15
N ALA A 132 4.37 -7.67 -10.93
CA ALA A 132 5.30 -6.63 -10.56
C ALA A 132 6.61 -7.28 -10.14
N THR A 133 7.73 -6.64 -10.48
CA THR A 133 9.06 -7.13 -10.08
C THR A 133 9.47 -6.64 -8.70
N ASN A 134 8.77 -5.64 -8.16
CA ASN A 134 9.02 -5.11 -6.83
C ASN A 134 7.79 -4.50 -6.17
N LEU A 135 7.91 -4.25 -4.87
CA LEU A 135 6.80 -3.77 -4.04
C LEU A 135 6.28 -2.41 -4.52
N LEU A 136 7.16 -1.54 -5.01
CA LEU A 136 6.79 -0.24 -5.54
C LEU A 136 5.88 -0.37 -6.76
N GLN A 137 6.27 -1.19 -7.73
CA GLN A 137 5.47 -1.49 -8.92
C GLN A 137 4.13 -2.13 -8.53
N ALA A 138 4.13 -3.05 -7.56
CA ALA A 138 2.92 -3.69 -7.07
C ALA A 138 1.95 -2.69 -6.41
N MET A 139 2.46 -1.69 -5.67
CA MET A 139 1.64 -0.61 -5.12
C MET A 139 1.07 0.30 -6.22
N TRP A 140 1.82 0.57 -7.28
CA TRP A 140 1.30 1.32 -8.43
C TRP A 140 0.24 0.55 -9.21
N LEU A 141 0.38 -0.78 -9.32
CA LEU A 141 -0.68 -1.65 -9.84
C LEU A 141 -1.95 -1.58 -8.97
N GLN A 142 -1.79 -1.66 -7.64
CA GLN A 142 -2.91 -1.49 -6.71
C GLN A 142 -3.62 -0.15 -6.92
N PHE A 143 -2.87 0.94 -7.12
CA PHE A 143 -3.46 2.24 -7.42
C PHE A 143 -4.19 2.27 -8.78
N GLY A 144 -3.65 1.60 -9.80
CA GLY A 144 -4.30 1.46 -11.11
C GLY A 144 -5.63 0.70 -11.01
N GLU A 145 -5.64 -0.45 -10.33
CA GLU A 145 -6.86 -1.23 -10.08
C GLU A 145 -7.91 -0.40 -9.32
N MET A 146 -7.50 0.38 -8.32
CA MET A 146 -8.40 1.28 -7.60
C MET A 146 -9.10 2.28 -8.54
N ILE A 147 -8.36 2.87 -9.49
CA ILE A 147 -8.95 3.82 -10.45
C ILE A 147 -9.92 3.11 -11.38
N ILE A 148 -9.51 1.98 -11.97
CA ILE A 148 -10.30 1.22 -12.95
C ILE A 148 -11.63 0.74 -12.34
N HIS A 149 -11.60 0.33 -11.08
CA HIS A 149 -12.77 -0.19 -10.37
C HIS A 149 -13.55 0.89 -9.61
N GLU A 150 -13.17 2.17 -9.74
CA GLU A 150 -13.76 3.29 -9.01
C GLU A 150 -13.81 3.03 -7.49
N GLU A 151 -12.77 2.36 -6.97
CA GLU A 151 -12.64 2.01 -5.57
C GLU A 151 -11.88 3.08 -4.80
N LYS A 152 -12.43 3.45 -3.65
CA LYS A 152 -11.76 4.28 -2.65
C LYS A 152 -11.29 3.42 -1.50
N GLN A 153 -10.19 3.80 -0.88
CA GLN A 153 -9.75 3.21 0.37
C GLN A 153 -10.18 4.11 1.51
N GLU A 154 -10.74 3.52 2.57
CA GLU A 154 -11.09 4.23 3.80
C GLU A 154 -10.47 3.52 4.99
N MET A 155 -10.10 4.28 6.03
CA MET A 155 -9.59 3.72 7.27
C MET A 155 -10.74 3.46 8.25
N CYS A 156 -10.82 2.24 8.79
CA CYS A 156 -11.85 1.90 9.77
C CYS A 156 -11.59 2.62 11.11
N ALA A 157 -12.58 3.37 11.60
CA ALA A 157 -12.46 4.16 12.82
C ALA A 157 -12.36 3.34 14.12
N LEU A 158 -12.53 2.02 14.08
CA LEU A 158 -12.38 1.15 15.25
C LEU A 158 -11.07 0.36 15.24
N CYS A 159 -10.73 -0.29 14.12
CA CYS A 159 -9.53 -1.13 14.05
C CYS A 159 -8.33 -0.47 13.35
N ASN A 160 -8.50 0.74 12.81
CA ASN A 160 -7.48 1.49 12.07
C ASN A 160 -6.89 0.74 10.85
N GLU A 161 -7.63 -0.23 10.30
CA GLU A 161 -7.27 -0.92 9.07
C GLU A 161 -7.92 -0.25 7.86
N TRP A 162 -7.15 -0.16 6.79
CA TRP A 162 -7.61 0.33 5.49
C TRP A 162 -8.46 -0.73 4.79
N PHE A 163 -9.56 -0.30 4.17
CA PHE A 163 -10.45 -1.18 3.41
C PHE A 163 -11.02 -0.50 2.17
N ALA A 164 -11.18 -1.30 1.12
CA ALA A 164 -11.76 -0.85 -0.14
C ALA A 164 -13.28 -0.65 -0.01
N VAL A 165 -13.77 0.46 -0.57
CA VAL A 165 -15.18 0.77 -0.78
C VAL A 165 -15.38 1.17 -2.23
N GLY A 166 -16.34 0.56 -2.90
CA GLY A 166 -16.59 0.82 -4.31
C GLY A 166 -17.64 -0.12 -4.87
N PRO A 167 -18.10 0.12 -6.11
CA PRO A 167 -19.15 -0.67 -6.77
C PRO A 167 -18.82 -2.17 -6.84
N THR A 168 -17.55 -2.50 -7.02
CA THR A 168 -16.99 -3.85 -7.20
C THR A 168 -16.77 -4.62 -5.90
N THR A 169 -16.47 -3.92 -4.80
CA THR A 169 -16.06 -4.54 -3.54
C THR A 169 -17.18 -5.29 -2.80
N ASN A 170 -18.44 -5.16 -3.22
CA ASN A 170 -19.65 -5.52 -2.46
C ASN A 170 -19.70 -4.93 -1.02
N ARG A 171 -18.73 -4.09 -0.64
CA ARG A 171 -18.63 -3.44 0.66
C ARG A 171 -19.22 -2.05 0.54
N ARG A 172 -20.39 -1.88 1.15
CA ARG A 172 -20.96 -0.55 1.34
C ARG A 172 -20.22 0.17 2.45
N ARG A 173 -19.92 1.45 2.22
CA ARG A 173 -19.40 2.32 3.27
C ARG A 173 -20.41 2.42 4.42
N ARG A 174 -20.07 1.84 5.57
CA ARG A 174 -20.88 1.94 6.80
C ARG A 174 -20.44 3.20 7.54
N ARG A 175 -21.35 4.16 7.68
CA ARG A 175 -21.09 5.44 8.36
C ARG A 175 -21.81 5.47 9.70
N PHE A 176 -21.08 5.76 10.78
CA PHE A 176 -21.69 6.17 12.06
C PHE A 176 -22.08 7.65 12.02
N ASN A 177 -21.25 8.46 11.35
CA ASN A 177 -21.54 9.86 11.03
C ASN A 177 -20.85 10.24 9.71
N ALA A 178 -21.00 11.49 9.26
CA ALA A 178 -20.38 11.98 8.03
C ALA A 178 -18.84 11.87 7.99
N LYS A 179 -18.19 11.64 9.13
CA LYS A 179 -16.72 11.62 9.28
C LYS A 179 -16.11 10.25 9.57
N ARG A 180 -16.88 9.25 10.02
CA ARG A 180 -16.35 7.95 10.48
C ARG A 180 -16.93 6.80 9.67
N SER A 181 -16.05 5.96 9.15
CA SER A 181 -16.40 4.74 8.41
C SER A 181 -15.87 3.47 9.06
N PHE A 182 -16.53 2.35 8.76
CA PHE A 182 -16.23 1.05 9.34
C PHE A 182 -16.18 -0.03 8.27
N CYS A 183 -15.20 -0.94 8.40
CA CYS A 183 -15.05 -2.07 7.50
C CYS A 183 -16.17 -3.12 7.69
N CYS A 184 -16.82 -3.16 8.87
CA CYS A 184 -17.93 -4.08 9.13
C CYS A 184 -18.99 -3.50 10.10
N ASP A 185 -20.19 -4.10 10.13
CA ASP A 185 -21.31 -3.71 11.02
C ASP A 185 -20.96 -3.94 12.48
N ALA A 186 -20.23 -5.02 12.76
CA ALA A 186 -19.78 -5.31 14.12
C ALA A 186 -18.91 -4.17 14.66
N HIS A 187 -18.01 -3.60 13.84
CA HIS A 187 -17.19 -2.46 14.23
C HIS A 187 -18.03 -1.19 14.44
N ALA A 188 -19.01 -0.92 13.56
CA ALA A 188 -19.91 0.23 13.74
C ALA A 188 -20.71 0.13 15.06
N LYS A 189 -21.35 -1.02 15.30
CA LYS A 189 -22.12 -1.28 16.55
C LYS A 189 -21.25 -1.24 17.79
N ARG A 190 -20.03 -1.79 17.73
CA ARG A 190 -19.09 -1.77 18.87
C ARG A 190 -18.65 -0.35 19.19
N TYR A 191 -18.38 0.46 18.17
CA TYR A 191 -18.03 1.86 18.33
C TYR A 191 -19.16 2.66 19.02
N GLU A 192 -20.40 2.46 18.56
CA GLU A 192 -21.60 3.06 19.18
C GLU A 192 -21.73 2.72 20.67
N TYR A 193 -21.55 1.44 21.01
CA TYR A 193 -21.62 0.97 22.39
C TYR A 193 -20.54 1.62 23.28
N ILE A 194 -19.30 1.69 22.81
CA ILE A 194 -18.20 2.34 23.54
C ILE A 194 -18.53 3.82 23.74
N ASN A 195 -18.99 4.50 22.70
CA ASN A 195 -19.27 5.93 22.78
C ASN A 195 -20.42 6.28 23.74
N ARG A 196 -21.48 5.45 23.81
CA ARG A 196 -22.59 5.62 24.77
C ARG A 196 -22.18 5.40 26.23
N LYS A 197 -21.13 4.63 26.49
CA LYS A 197 -20.62 4.39 27.85
C LYS A 197 -19.70 5.49 28.37
N ASN A 198 -19.16 6.31 27.47
CA ASN A 198 -18.22 7.38 27.80
C ASN A 198 -18.92 8.76 27.89
N THR A 199 -20.23 8.80 27.69
CA THR A 199 -21.13 9.96 27.88
C THR A 199 -21.95 9.77 29.13
#